data_AF-A0A821TYX2-F1
#
_entry.id   AF-A0A821TYX2-F1
#
_cell.length_a   1.000
_cell.length_b   1.000
_cell.length_c   1.000
_cell.angle_alpha   90.00
_cell.angle_beta   90.00
_cell.angle_gamma   90.00
#
_symmetry.space_group_name_H-M   'P 1'
#
loop_
_entity.id
_entity.type
_entity.pdbx_description
1 polymer ?
#
loop_
_entity_poly.entity_id
_entity_poly.type
_entity_poly.pdbx_seq_one_letter_code
_entity_poly.pdbx_strand_id
1 'polypeptide(L)'
;MIIPTLFIYYMYVSKWSFIELIYFAITTNHLIGFGDLMPCSDLYGQNRSTCTLILTIYVIIQVLVASILSHMWLILPRKNHQFLHQRRHHSDPNVNMDNNKNLSIDINDELLENVFT
;
A
#
# COMPACT_ATOMS: atom_id res chain seq x y z
N MET A 1 4.28 -4.25 -11.71
CA MET A 1 3.18 -4.30 -12.70
C MET A 1 3.65 -4.43 -14.15
N ILE A 2 4.94 -4.26 -14.45
CA ILE A 2 5.47 -4.25 -15.83
C ILE A 2 5.43 -5.64 -16.52
N ILE A 3 5.60 -6.72 -15.78
CA ILE A 3 5.65 -8.10 -16.31
C ILE A 3 4.34 -8.50 -17.02
N PRO A 4 3.14 -8.36 -16.40
CA PRO A 4 1.89 -8.70 -17.10
C PRO A 4 1.59 -7.78 -18.27
N THR A 5 1.96 -6.50 -18.20
CA THR A 5 1.83 -5.56 -19.32
C THR A 5 2.67 -6.02 -20.50
N LEU A 6 3.93 -6.37 -20.27
CA LEU A 6 4.85 -6.89 -21.28
C LEU A 6 4.28 -8.15 -21.95
N PHE A 7 3.75 -9.09 -21.17
CA PHE A 7 3.16 -10.32 -21.69
C PHE A 7 1.94 -10.05 -22.58
N ILE A 8 1.04 -9.16 -22.16
CA ILE A 8 -0.13 -8.76 -22.95
C ILE A 8 0.28 -8.09 -24.26
N TYR A 9 1.21 -7.14 -24.23
CA TYR A 9 1.64 -6.45 -25.45
C TYR A 9 2.38 -7.39 -26.40
N TYR A 10 3.17 -8.35 -25.89
CA TYR A 10 3.84 -9.33 -26.73
C TYR A 10 2.84 -10.22 -27.50
N MET A 11 1.71 -10.56 -26.87
CA MET A 11 0.66 -11.37 -27.51
C MET A 11 -0.15 -10.58 -28.55
N TYR A 12 -0.42 -9.30 -28.30
CA TYR A 12 -1.27 -8.48 -29.17
C TYR A 12 -0.48 -7.71 -30.25
N VAL A 13 0.82 -7.49 -30.06
CA VAL A 13 1.66 -6.67 -30.92
C VAL A 13 2.86 -7.49 -31.40
N SER A 14 2.57 -8.52 -32.20
CA SER A 14 3.56 -9.50 -32.69
C SER A 14 4.66 -8.92 -33.59
N LYS A 15 4.55 -7.67 -34.04
CA LYS A 15 5.50 -7.05 -34.98
C LYS A 15 6.57 -6.20 -34.32
N TRP A 16 6.44 -5.92 -33.03
CA TRP A 16 7.42 -5.10 -32.31
C TRP A 16 8.56 -5.98 -31.79
N SER A 17 9.77 -5.44 -31.86
CA SER A 17 10.92 -6.03 -31.20
C SER A 17 10.74 -6.01 -29.68
N PHE A 18 11.43 -6.91 -28.98
CA PHE A 18 11.38 -6.98 -27.52
C PHE A 18 11.82 -5.67 -26.85
N ILE A 19 12.74 -4.93 -27.46
CA ILE A 19 13.24 -3.65 -26.96
C ILE A 19 12.17 -2.56 -27.08
N GLU A 20 11.49 -2.48 -28.23
CA GLU A 20 10.36 -1.55 -28.44
C GLU A 20 9.24 -1.81 -27.44
N LEU A 21 8.97 -3.09 -27.15
CA LEU A 21 7.99 -3.52 -26.15
C LEU A 21 8.34 -3.03 -24.74
N ILE A 22 9.61 -3.18 -24.33
CA ILE A 22 10.10 -2.71 -23.04
C ILE A 22 10.02 -1.19 -22.95
N TYR A 23 10.48 -0.50 -24.00
CA TYR A 23 10.43 0.96 -24.08
C TYR A 23 8.99 1.47 -23.95
N PHE A 24 8.05 0.88 -24.69
CA PHE A 24 6.64 1.21 -24.60
C PHE A 24 6.06 0.93 -23.20
N ALA A 25 6.38 -0.23 -22.62
CA ALA A 25 5.90 -0.60 -21.29
C ALA A 25 6.41 0.36 -20.20
N ILE A 26 7.69 0.77 -20.26
CA ILE A 26 8.28 1.72 -19.30
C ILE A 26 7.64 3.10 -19.47
N THR A 27 7.63 3.65 -20.69
CA THR A 27 7.12 5.00 -20.95
C THR A 27 5.63 5.14 -20.62
N THR A 28 4.84 4.09 -20.87
CA THR A 28 3.41 4.05 -20.54
C THR A 28 3.18 3.89 -19.04
N ASN A 29 3.93 3.02 -18.36
CA ASN A 29 3.77 2.81 -16.93
C ASN A 29 4.28 4.00 -16.08
N HIS A 30 5.26 4.74 -16.60
CA HIS A 30 5.74 5.99 -15.97
C HIS A 30 4.97 7.23 -16.45
N LEU A 31 3.96 7.06 -17.30
CA LEU A 31 3.12 8.14 -17.84
C LEU A 31 3.92 9.21 -18.61
N ILE A 32 5.10 8.84 -19.14
CA ILE A 32 5.91 9.70 -20.01
C ILE A 32 5.21 9.86 -21.35
N GLY A 33 4.76 8.73 -21.93
CA GLY A 33 3.86 8.70 -23.07
C GLY A 33 4.33 9.48 -24.30
N PHE A 34 5.54 9.23 -24.80
CA PHE A 34 6.07 9.89 -25.99
C PHE A 34 5.17 9.77 -27.23
N GLY A 35 4.38 8.68 -27.32
CA GLY A 35 3.38 8.48 -28.37
C GLY A 35 3.95 8.13 -29.75
N ASP A 36 5.26 7.89 -29.82
CA ASP A 36 5.99 7.42 -31.00
C ASP A 36 5.65 5.97 -31.35
N LEU A 37 5.49 5.12 -30.34
CA LEU A 37 5.04 3.74 -30.49
C LEU A 37 3.56 3.63 -30.12
N MET A 38 2.72 3.37 -31.12
CA MET A 38 1.29 3.18 -30.96
C MET A 38 0.89 1.74 -31.28
N PRO A 39 0.43 0.95 -30.29
CA PRO A 39 -0.08 -0.39 -30.57
C PRO A 39 -1.29 -0.27 -31.50
N CYS A 40 -1.44 -1.20 -32.44
CA CYS A 40 -2.44 -1.17 -33.51
C CYS A 40 -2.23 -0.10 -34.61
N SER A 41 -1.01 0.42 -34.79
CA SER A 41 -0.63 1.23 -35.97
C SER A 41 -0.99 0.58 -37.30
N ASP A 42 -0.93 -0.74 -37.35
CA ASP A 42 -1.09 -1.54 -38.56
C ASP A 42 -2.56 -1.90 -38.85
N LEU A 43 -3.48 -1.57 -37.92
CA LEU A 43 -4.91 -1.73 -38.15
C LEU A 43 -5.43 -0.54 -38.95
N TYR A 44 -5.89 -0.78 -40.18
CA TYR A 44 -6.53 0.24 -41.00
C TYR A 44 -8.01 0.41 -40.60
N GLY A 45 -8.45 1.65 -40.34
CA GLY A 45 -9.87 1.99 -40.14
C GLY A 45 -10.35 2.08 -38.68
N GLN A 46 -11.65 1.82 -38.46
CA GLN A 46 -12.39 2.03 -37.20
C GLN A 46 -11.87 1.20 -36.01
N ASN A 47 -11.15 0.10 -36.29
CA ASN A 47 -10.61 -0.78 -35.26
C ASN A 47 -9.37 -0.19 -34.55
N ARG A 48 -8.70 0.80 -35.16
CA ARG A 48 -7.52 1.45 -34.58
C ARG A 48 -7.86 2.22 -33.31
N SER A 49 -8.89 3.07 -33.36
CA SER A 49 -9.30 3.89 -32.22
C SER A 49 -9.79 3.04 -31.06
N THR A 50 -10.58 1.99 -31.34
CA THR A 50 -11.08 1.07 -30.32
C THR A 50 -9.95 0.29 -29.65
N CYS A 51 -8.98 -0.21 -30.42
CA CYS A 51 -7.80 -0.88 -29.85
C CYS A 51 -6.99 0.06 -28.95
N THR A 52 -6.71 1.28 -29.42
CA THR A 52 -5.96 2.28 -28.63
C THR A 52 -6.71 2.64 -27.33
N LEU A 53 -8.04 2.81 -27.37
CA LEU A 53 -8.84 3.12 -26.19
C LEU A 53 -8.87 1.96 -25.16
N ILE A 54 -8.97 0.72 -25.62
CA ILE A 54 -8.93 -0.45 -24.72
C ILE A 54 -7.59 -0.50 -23.98
N LEU A 55 -6.49 -0.25 -24.69
CA LEU A 55 -5.15 -0.28 -24.11
C LEU A 55 -4.90 0.90 -23.15
N THR A 56 -5.43 2.09 -23.42
CA THR A 56 -5.33 3.22 -22.49
C THR A 56 -6.16 2.98 -21.22
N ILE A 57 -7.37 2.43 -21.35
CA ILE A 57 -8.20 2.05 -20.18
C ILE A 57 -7.47 1.02 -19.31
N TYR A 58 -6.82 0.03 -19.92
CA TYR A 58 -6.04 -0.96 -19.18
C TYR A 58 -4.92 -0.32 -18.34
N VAL A 59 -4.21 0.67 -18.88
CA VAL A 59 -3.16 1.41 -18.15
C VAL A 59 -3.74 2.21 -17.00
N ILE A 60 -4.87 2.89 -17.20
CA ILE A 60 -5.57 3.64 -16.14
C ILE A 60 -5.92 2.71 -14.97
N ILE A 61 -6.48 1.53 -15.26
CA ILE A 61 -6.80 0.53 -14.22
C ILE A 61 -5.56 0.13 -13.43
N GLN A 62 -4.41 -0.04 -14.08
CA GLN A 62 -3.16 -0.39 -13.39
C GLN A 62 -2.69 0.71 -12.44
N VAL A 63 -2.76 1.98 -12.86
CA VAL A 63 -2.39 3.12 -12.01
C VAL A 63 -3.29 3.20 -10.78
N LEU A 64 -4.60 2.92 -10.94
CA LEU A 64 -5.54 2.87 -9.83
C LEU A 64 -5.19 1.75 -8.84
N VAL A 65 -4.88 0.56 -9.33
CA VAL A 65 -4.45 -0.57 -8.48
C VAL A 65 -3.15 -0.24 -7.74
N ALA A 66 -2.16 0.37 -8.41
CA ALA A 66 -0.91 0.81 -7.80
C ALA A 66 -1.16 1.84 -6.68
N SER A 67 -2.09 2.78 -6.91
CA SER A 67 -2.49 3.78 -5.91
C SER A 67 -3.10 3.13 -4.67
N ILE A 68 -4.04 2.20 -4.85
CA ILE A 68 -4.68 1.47 -3.74
C ILE A 68 -3.64 0.67 -2.94
N LEU A 69 -2.72 -0.02 -3.62
CA LEU A 69 -1.63 -0.76 -2.99
C LEU A 69 -0.70 0.16 -2.18
N SER A 70 -0.37 1.32 -2.71
CA SER A 70 0.44 2.34 -2.01
C SER A 70 -0.25 2.80 -0.72
N HIS A 71 -1.55 3.11 -0.79
CA HIS A 71 -2.33 3.48 0.39
C HIS A 71 -2.42 2.35 1.42
N MET A 72 -2.61 1.11 0.97
CA MET A 72 -2.63 -0.07 1.84
C MET A 72 -1.30 -0.28 2.56
N TRP A 73 -0.18 -0.09 1.86
CA TRP A 73 1.16 -0.25 2.43
C TRP A 73 1.48 0.83 3.47
N LEU A 74 0.95 2.05 3.32
CA LEU A 74 1.10 3.14 4.29
C LEU A 74 0.18 2.99 5.52
N ILE A 75 -0.96 2.31 5.40
CA ILE A 75 -1.92 2.12 6.49
C ILE A 75 -1.45 1.06 7.51
N LEU A 76 -0.79 -0.01 7.04
CA LEU A 76 -0.35 -1.14 7.88
C LEU A 76 0.68 -0.76 8.98
N PRO A 77 1.75 0.01 8.69
CA PRO A 77 2.74 0.38 9.71
C PRO A 77 2.17 1.37 10.73
N ARG A 78 1.20 2.21 10.34
CA ARG A 78 0.54 3.15 11.27
C ARG A 78 -0.24 2.42 12.36
N LYS A 79 -0.99 1.38 11.98
CA LYS A 79 -1.72 0.56 12.96
C LYS A 79 -0.75 -0.17 13.89
N ASN A 80 0.29 -0.80 13.35
CA ASN A 80 1.23 -1.58 14.15
C ASN A 80 2.02 -0.72 15.16
N HIS A 81 2.40 0.51 14.79
CA HIS A 81 3.13 1.40 15.70
C HIS A 81 2.24 1.90 16.87
N GLN A 82 0.96 2.20 16.62
CA GLN A 82 0.03 2.61 17.68
C GLN A 82 -0.23 1.49 18.69
N PHE A 83 -0.37 0.24 18.23
CA PHE A 83 -0.53 -0.91 19.13
C PHE A 83 0.70 -1.15 20.03
N LEU A 84 1.92 -0.85 19.54
CA LEU A 84 3.14 -0.98 20.34
C LEU A 84 3.27 0.10 21.41
N HIS A 85 2.81 1.33 21.14
CA HIS A 85 2.76 2.39 22.16
C HIS A 85 1.75 2.07 23.26
N GLN A 86 0.59 1.48 22.92
CA GLN A 86 -0.39 1.07 23.91
C GLN A 86 0.12 -0.06 24.82
N ARG A 87 0.87 -1.03 24.27
CA ARG A 87 1.53 -2.07 25.09
C ARG A 87 2.60 -1.50 26.03
N ARG A 88 3.31 -0.44 25.63
CA ARG A 88 4.31 0.21 26.48
C ARG A 88 3.69 0.87 27.71
N HIS A 89 2.52 1.52 27.58
CA HIS A 89 1.84 2.10 28.73
C HIS A 89 1.27 1.06 29.71
N HIS A 90 0.75 -0.07 29.20
CA HIS A 90 0.26 -1.15 30.08
C HIS A 90 1.39 -1.95 30.73
N SER A 91 2.59 -1.93 30.16
CA SER A 91 3.76 -2.65 30.70
C SER A 91 4.70 -1.74 31.50
N ASP A 92 4.30 -0.49 31.80
CA ASP A 92 5.14 0.46 32.52
C ASP A 92 5.34 -0.01 33.98
N PRO A 93 6.56 -0.41 34.37
CA PRO A 93 6.83 -0.92 35.71
C PRO A 93 6.64 0.16 36.79
N ASN A 94 6.71 1.45 36.44
CA ASN A 94 6.51 2.54 37.39
C ASN A 94 5.05 2.62 37.84
N VAL A 95 4.10 2.43 36.92
CA VAL A 95 2.65 2.40 37.23
C VAL A 95 2.34 1.22 38.15
N ASN A 96 2.96 0.06 37.94
CA ASN A 96 2.80 -1.09 38.82
C ASN A 96 3.43 -0.87 40.21
N MET A 97 4.57 -0.17 40.28
CA MET A 97 5.20 0.17 41.57
C MET A 97 4.35 1.15 42.36
N ASP A 98 3.73 2.14 41.71
CA ASP A 98 2.90 3.13 42.40
C ASP A 98 1.56 2.53 42.87
N ASN A 99 0.94 1.66 42.06
CA ASN A 99 -0.25 0.92 42.48
C ASN A 99 0.03 0.04 43.72
N ASN A 100 1.20 -0.59 43.79
CA ASN A 100 1.59 -1.40 44.95
C ASN A 100 1.86 -0.55 46.21
N LYS A 101 2.42 0.67 46.05
CA LYS A 101 2.60 1.60 47.18
C LYS A 101 1.26 2.08 47.71
N ASN A 102 0.32 2.45 46.84
CA ASN A 102 -0.98 2.93 47.27
C ASN A 102 -1.76 1.84 48.01
N LEU A 103 -1.72 0.60 47.50
CA LEU A 103 -2.34 -0.55 48.16
C LEU A 103 -1.75 -0.82 49.55
N SER A 104 -0.45 -0.64 49.73
CA SER A 104 0.18 -0.82 51.05
C SER A 104 -0.15 0.31 52.03
N ILE A 105 -0.37 1.55 51.55
CA ILE A 105 -0.85 2.66 52.39
C ILE A 105 -2.29 2.40 52.84
N ASP A 106 -3.18 2.01 51.92
CA ASP A 106 -4.60 1.73 52.24
C ASP A 106 -4.73 0.63 53.30
N ILE A 107 -3.94 -0.45 53.20
CA ILE A 107 -3.93 -1.54 54.19
C ILE A 107 -3.43 -1.04 55.55
N ASN A 108 -2.42 -0.17 55.58
CA ASN A 108 -1.89 0.36 56.83
C ASN A 108 -2.89 1.29 57.51
N ASP A 109 -3.61 2.11 56.74
CA ASP A 109 -4.64 3.00 57.27
C ASP A 109 -5.83 2.21 57.84
N GLU A 110 -6.26 1.13 57.17
CA GLU A 110 -7.30 0.22 57.66
C GLU A 110 -6.88 -0.52 58.94
N LEU A 111 -5.61 -0.91 59.05
CA LEU A 111 -5.07 -1.51 60.27
C LEU A 111 -4.98 -0.51 61.42
N LEU A 112 -4.63 0.75 61.15
CA LEU A 112 -4.61 1.80 62.16
C LEU A 112 -6.02 2.07 62.69
N GLU A 113 -7.02 2.16 61.81
CA GLU A 113 -8.41 2.40 62.20
C GLU A 113 -8.97 1.28 63.11
N ASN A 114 -8.62 0.03 62.82
CA ASN A 114 -8.99 -1.14 63.63
C ASN A 114 -8.27 -1.27 64.99
N VAL A 115 -7.13 -0.60 65.19
CA VAL A 115 -6.39 -0.59 66.46
C VAL A 115 -6.90 0.48 67.42
N PHE A 116 -7.49 1.56 66.90
CA PHE A 116 -8.04 2.67 67.68
C PHE A 116 -9.54 2.52 68.02
N THR A 117 -10.17 1.41 67.65
CA THR A 117 -11.54 1.02 68.04
C THR A 117 -11.55 -0.10 69.06
#